data_AF-A0A7W8W5Z0-F1
#
_entry.id   AF-A0A7W8W5Z0-F1
#
_cell.length_a   1.000
_cell.length_b   1.000
_cell.length_c   1.000
_cell.angle_alpha   90.00
_cell.angle_beta   90.00
_cell.angle_gamma   90.00
#
_symmetry.space_group_name_H-M   'P 1'
#
loop_
_entity.id
_entity.type
_entity.pdbx_description
1 polymer ?
#
loop_
_entity_poly.entity_id
_entity_poly.type
_entity_poly.pdbx_seq_one_letter_code
_entity_poly.pdbx_strand_id
1 'polypeptide(L)' 'MGGICAGCSGGLGSDVYWDVQSTGQASSGGNLPASNGLTTAQMSNPASFVGWDFGPNGVWVMPTGATHPVLRWQVEH' A
#
# COMPACT_ATOMS: atom_id res chain seq x y z
N MET A 1 17.07 -11.15 -0.69
CA MET A 1 16.49 -10.73 -1.97
C MET A 1 15.06 -11.22 -2.03
N GLY A 2 14.19 -10.59 -1.27
CA GLY A 2 12.75 -10.72 -1.45
C GLY A 2 12.29 -9.29 -1.61
N GLY A 3 11.49 -9.07 -2.61
CA GLY A 3 10.74 -7.86 -2.78
C GLY A 3 9.35 -8.30 -3.17
N ILE A 4 8.37 -7.41 -3.01
CA ILE A 4 6.94 -7.60 -3.35
C ILE A 4 6.73 -8.49 -4.57
N CYS A 5 7.61 -8.39 -5.58
CA CYS A 5 7.70 -9.40 -6.61
C CYS A 5 9.11 -9.50 -7.20
N ALA A 6 9.88 -10.52 -6.79
CA ALA A 6 11.23 -10.78 -7.30
C ALA A 6 11.28 -11.22 -8.79
N GLY A 7 10.13 -11.39 -9.45
CA GLY A 7 10.03 -11.86 -10.84
C GLY A 7 8.94 -11.15 -11.66
N CYS A 8 8.43 -10.01 -11.22
CA CYS A 8 7.42 -9.26 -11.99
C CYS A 8 8.11 -8.52 -13.14
N SER A 9 8.37 -9.24 -14.22
CA SER A 9 8.87 -8.71 -15.49
C SER A 9 7.86 -7.79 -16.20
N GLY A 10 6.58 -7.80 -15.76
CA GLY A 10 5.53 -6.86 -16.20
C GLY A 10 5.58 -5.48 -15.54
N GLY A 11 6.45 -5.29 -14.55
CA GLY A 11 6.54 -4.07 -13.76
C GLY A 11 5.40 -3.94 -12.74
N LEU A 12 5.72 -3.44 -11.55
CA LEU A 12 4.69 -3.05 -10.58
C LEU A 12 4.18 -1.65 -10.95
N GLY A 13 2.88 -1.42 -10.82
CA GLY A 13 2.28 -0.09 -10.99
C GLY A 13 2.80 0.88 -9.93
N SER A 14 2.95 2.16 -10.28
CA SER A 14 3.44 3.20 -9.36
C SER A 14 2.60 3.36 -8.09
N ASP A 15 1.38 2.83 -8.10
CA ASP A 15 0.42 2.93 -6.99
C ASP A 15 0.46 1.69 -6.08
N VAL A 16 1.50 0.86 -6.22
CA VAL A 16 1.76 -0.30 -5.37
C VAL A 16 2.61 0.13 -4.17
N TYR A 17 2.07 -0.03 -2.97
CA TYR A 17 2.72 0.28 -1.71
C TYR A 17 2.90 -1.00 -0.88
N TRP A 18 3.95 -1.05 -0.05
CA TRP A 18 4.17 -2.17 0.88
C TRP A 18 4.68 -1.70 2.23
N ASP A 19 4.43 -2.53 3.24
CA ASP A 19 4.95 -2.31 4.58
C ASP A 19 6.41 -2.80 4.70
N VAL A 20 7.35 -1.87 4.84
CA VAL A 20 8.78 -2.18 5.00
C VAL A 20 9.09 -2.79 6.37
N GLN A 21 8.29 -2.50 7.41
CA GLN A 21 8.49 -3.00 8.76
C GLN A 21 7.96 -4.42 8.92
N SER A 22 6.81 -4.73 8.32
CA SER A 22 6.23 -6.07 8.35
C SER A 22 7.02 -7.05 7.47
N THR A 23 7.47 -6.60 6.30
CA THR A 23 8.20 -7.46 5.35
C THR A 23 9.71 -7.51 5.63
N GLY A 24 10.25 -6.54 6.38
CA GLY A 24 11.70 -6.38 6.58
C GLY A 24 12.46 -6.04 5.30
N GLN A 25 11.76 -5.60 4.25
CA GLN A 25 12.32 -5.38 2.92
C GLN A 25 12.27 -3.89 2.56
N ALA A 26 13.45 -3.26 2.52
CA ALA A 26 13.61 -1.86 2.14
C ALA A 26 13.38 -1.59 0.64
N SER A 27 13.31 -2.64 -0.19
CA SER A 27 13.12 -2.54 -1.63
C SER A 27 12.10 -3.54 -2.12
N SER A 28 11.26 -3.12 -3.08
CA SER A 28 10.21 -3.94 -3.71
C SER A 28 10.75 -5.08 -4.58
N GLY A 29 12.07 -5.14 -4.80
CA GLY A 29 12.71 -6.11 -5.70
C GLY A 29 12.40 -5.87 -7.19
N GLY A 30 11.64 -4.82 -7.52
CA GLY A 30 11.29 -4.42 -8.88
C GLY A 30 11.63 -2.95 -9.16
N ASN A 31 10.86 -2.34 -10.06
CA ASN A 31 11.01 -0.97 -10.58
C ASN A 31 10.35 0.12 -9.70
N LEU A 32 9.88 -0.20 -8.49
CA LEU A 32 9.29 0.80 -7.60
C LEU A 32 10.37 1.54 -6.80
N PRO A 33 10.22 2.87 -6.64
CA PRO A 33 11.09 3.62 -5.77
C PRO A 33 10.92 3.20 -4.31
N ALA A 34 11.96 3.38 -3.50
CA ALA A 34 11.90 3.12 -2.06
C ALA A 34 10.85 3.97 -1.33
N SER A 35 10.39 5.07 -1.94
CA SER A 35 9.28 5.90 -1.44
C SER A 35 7.93 5.18 -1.40
N ASN A 36 7.76 4.10 -2.15
CA ASN A 36 6.56 3.27 -2.10
C ASN A 36 6.61 2.26 -0.94
N GLY A 37 7.77 2.10 -0.31
CA GLY A 37 7.93 1.36 0.93
C GLY A 37 7.47 2.24 2.10
N LEU A 38 6.27 1.96 2.60
CA LEU A 38 5.66 2.68 3.71
C LEU A 38 5.92 1.94 5.03
N THR A 39 6.07 2.70 6.12
CA THR A 39 6.02 2.14 7.48
C THR A 39 4.61 1.71 7.85
N THR A 40 4.42 0.91 8.90
CA THR A 40 3.08 0.53 9.38
C THR A 40 2.25 1.77 9.74
N ALA A 41 2.88 2.80 10.30
CA ALA A 41 2.22 4.07 10.59
C ALA A 41 1.79 4.83 9.33
N GLN A 42 2.58 4.78 8.26
CA GLN A 42 2.23 5.38 6.96
C GLN A 42 1.17 4.56 6.21
N MET A 43 1.19 3.22 6.33
CA MET A 43 0.14 2.34 5.81
C MET A 43 -1.20 2.57 6.51
N SER A 44 -1.18 3.01 7.78
CA SER A 44 -2.35 3.50 8.51
C SER A 44 -2.74 4.95 8.18
N ASN A 45 -2.08 5.60 7.21
CA ASN A 45 -2.42 6.96 6.80
C ASN A 45 -2.87 6.97 5.33
N PRO A 46 -4.15 7.26 5.04
CA PRO A 46 -4.68 7.39 3.68
C PRO A 46 -3.90 8.35 2.80
N ALA A 47 -3.33 9.42 3.38
CA ALA A 47 -2.57 10.43 2.65
C ALA A 47 -1.25 9.90 2.07
N SER A 48 -0.76 8.74 2.54
CA SER A 48 0.47 8.12 2.02
C SER A 48 0.27 7.39 0.69
N PHE A 49 -0.98 7.11 0.33
CA PHE A 49 -1.34 6.36 -0.88
C PHE A 49 -1.74 7.34 -1.98
N VAL A 50 -0.79 7.69 -2.85
CA VAL A 50 -1.05 8.56 -3.99
C VAL A 50 -1.83 7.76 -5.03
N GLY A 51 -2.89 8.36 -5.59
CA GLY A 51 -3.75 7.71 -6.58
C GLY A 51 -4.87 6.84 -6.00
N TRP A 52 -4.90 6.63 -4.68
CA TRP A 52 -5.97 5.91 -4.01
C TRP A 52 -7.06 6.88 -3.54
N ASP A 53 -8.32 6.56 -3.86
CA ASP A 53 -9.46 7.39 -3.46
C ASP A 53 -10.03 6.94 -2.11
N PHE A 54 -9.69 7.71 -1.08
CA PHE A 54 -10.23 7.62 0.28
C PHE A 54 -11.30 8.67 0.59
N GLY A 55 -11.76 9.41 -0.42
CA GLY A 55 -12.78 10.44 -0.26
C GLY A 55 -14.13 9.85 0.19
N PRO A 56 -15.11 10.68 0.55
CA PRO A 56 -16.44 10.24 0.97
C PRO A 56 -17.18 9.40 -0.09
N ASN A 57 -16.73 9.40 -1.36
CA ASN A 57 -17.23 8.56 -2.46
C ASN A 57 -16.16 7.57 -3.01
N GLY A 58 -15.00 7.47 -2.37
CA GLY A 58 -13.91 6.61 -2.79
C GLY A 58 -14.17 5.11 -2.59
N VAL A 59 -13.46 4.28 -3.36
CA VAL A 59 -13.55 2.81 -3.29
C VAL A 59 -12.84 2.25 -2.06
N TRP A 60 -11.88 3.00 -1.52
CA TRP A 60 -11.08 2.60 -0.37
C TRP A 60 -11.52 3.34 0.88
N VAL A 61 -11.53 2.64 2.01
CA VAL A 61 -11.76 3.22 3.32
C VAL A 61 -10.70 2.71 4.28
N MET A 62 -10.40 3.52 5.29
CA MET A 62 -9.48 3.15 6.35
C MET A 62 -10.12 3.50 7.68
N PRO A 63 -10.76 2.52 8.35
CA PRO A 63 -11.30 2.72 9.68
C PRO A 63 -10.21 3.16 10.66
N THR A 64 -10.58 3.94 11.66
CA THR A 64 -9.69 4.29 12.77
C THR A 64 -9.15 3.02 13.46
N GLY A 65 -7.84 2.84 13.44
CA GLY A 65 -7.16 1.66 13.98
C GLY A 65 -6.81 0.59 12.94
N ALA A 66 -7.20 0.76 11.68
CA ALA A 66 -6.79 -0.13 10.60
C ALA A 66 -5.30 0.08 10.26
N THR A 67 -4.59 -1.01 9.99
CA THR A 67 -3.19 -1.01 9.54
C THR A 67 -3.04 -1.06 8.02
N HIS A 68 -4.16 -1.27 7.33
CA HIS A 68 -4.22 -1.36 5.88
C HIS A 68 -5.59 -0.86 5.39
N PRO A 69 -5.63 -0.27 4.19
CA PRO A 69 -6.87 0.13 3.57
C PRO A 69 -7.71 -1.11 3.21
N VAL A 70 -9.02 -1.00 3.36
CA VAL A 70 -9.99 -2.03 2.98
C VAL A 70 -10.94 -1.45 1.94
N LEU A 71 -11.58 -2.32 1.16
CA LEU A 71 -12.57 -1.85 0.19
C LEU A 71 -13.82 -1.39 0.93
N ARG A 72 -14.42 -0.28 0.51
CA ARG A 72 -15.59 0.32 1.16
C ARG A 72 -16.72 -0.68 1.36
N TRP A 73 -17.03 -1.47 0.34
CA TRP A 73 -18.07 -2.49 0.40
C TRP A 73 -17.83 -3.58 1.45
N GLN A 74 -16.58 -3.78 1.91
CA GLN A 74 -16.27 -4.74 2.97
C GLN A 74 -16.68 -4.23 4.36
N VAL A 75 -16.89 -2.91 4.52
CA VAL A 75 -17.23 -2.28 5.80
C VAL A 75 -18.72 -1.94 5.89
N GLU A 76 -19.43 -1.89 4.76
CA GLU A 76 -20.86 -1.53 4.65
C GLU A 76 -21.84 -2.71 4.88
N HIS A 77 -21.51 -3.67 5.73
CA HIS A 77 -22.40 -4.80 6.10
C HIS A 77 -23.31 -4.50 7.28
#